data_AF-A0A8G1RLG2-F1
#
_entry.id   AF-A0A8G1RLG2-F1
#
_cell.length_a   1.000
_cell.length_b   1.000
_cell.length_c   1.000
_cell.angle_alpha   90.00
_cell.angle_beta   90.00
_cell.angle_gamma   90.00
#
_symmetry.space_group_name_H-M   'P 1'
#
loop_
_entity.id
_entity.type
_entity.pdbx_description
1 polymer ?
#
loop_
_entity_poly.entity_id
_entity_poly.type
_entity_poly.pdbx_seq_one_letter_code
_entity_poly.pdbx_strand_id
1 'polypeptide(L)'
;MNVDRATLINGNQYFQNMLTSHRWAESDRATITLHDDHIVAMEVLLRKLHGTLDAMSVKEVSVADVWHLVLACDKYGLNPKDFLAWFASWAEYAETQIKTLYDGDELKYYRQILFPSWATDHTTLFAEATKSLVYGSEEHIVERNPTKVHHMHLPPRILQQMKAVRGRLRNIAHKDLFSWIATILRSPTPSPCCERTVFEFFRELQRISVWPFEECMRHSSIDDLVFRMERFDASKMREYTDPGTRKPVDCTHCGCNWEAAVAGAAKRVEGYFDGLCLDCMDNTKNLEKGGDRDRDYWAYMLPRDWYDVGCRIKHGEPTWYFSFMGRREKKGLIADV
;
A
#
# COMPACT_ATOMS: atom_id res chain seq x y z
N MET A 1 31.83 1.70 20.72
CA MET A 1 30.84 1.05 21.59
C MET A 1 31.53 -0.08 22.32
N ASN A 2 31.26 -0.24 23.62
CA ASN A 2 31.74 -1.38 24.41
C ASN A 2 30.59 -2.38 24.52
N VAL A 3 30.88 -3.66 24.27
CA VAL A 3 29.91 -4.76 24.25
C VAL A 3 30.52 -5.97 24.95
N ASP A 4 29.67 -6.83 25.50
CA ASP A 4 30.12 -8.05 26.15
C ASP A 4 30.40 -9.16 25.12
N ARG A 5 31.64 -9.64 25.10
CA ARG A 5 32.09 -10.65 24.13
C ARG A 5 31.31 -11.95 24.25
N ALA A 6 31.04 -12.40 25.48
CA ALA A 6 30.33 -13.64 25.72
C ALA A 6 28.88 -13.57 25.22
N THR A 7 28.21 -12.42 25.42
CA THR A 7 26.86 -12.15 24.92
C THR A 7 26.81 -12.21 23.39
N LEU A 8 27.79 -11.62 22.69
CA LEU A 8 27.87 -11.72 21.23
C LEU A 8 28.08 -13.15 20.73
N ILE A 9 28.99 -13.91 21.37
CA ILE A 9 29.27 -15.30 21.02
C ILE A 9 28.05 -16.20 21.22
N ASN A 10 27.33 -16.01 22.33
CA ASN A 10 26.18 -16.85 22.68
C ASN A 10 24.92 -16.45 21.92
N GLY A 11 24.78 -15.16 21.57
CA GLY A 11 23.56 -14.61 20.98
C GLY A 11 23.49 -14.66 19.45
N ASN A 12 24.61 -14.88 18.75
CA ASN A 12 24.63 -14.77 17.29
C ASN A 12 25.74 -15.60 16.62
N GLN A 13 25.37 -16.40 15.62
CA GLN A 13 26.28 -17.31 14.92
C GLN A 13 27.41 -16.60 14.16
N TYR A 14 27.13 -15.42 13.58
CA TYR A 14 28.15 -14.65 12.87
C TYR A 14 29.26 -14.21 13.85
N PHE A 15 28.88 -13.62 14.99
CA PHE A 15 29.83 -13.21 16.01
C PHE A 15 30.51 -14.40 16.67
N GLN A 16 29.82 -15.52 16.90
CA GLN A 16 30.43 -16.77 17.36
C GLN A 16 31.57 -17.18 16.43
N ASN A 17 31.29 -17.31 15.12
CA ASN A 17 32.28 -17.75 14.14
C ASN A 17 33.50 -16.82 14.08
N MET A 18 33.27 -15.51 14.10
CA MET A 18 34.34 -14.50 14.06
C MET A 18 35.19 -14.50 15.35
N LEU A 19 34.56 -14.66 16.51
CA LEU A 19 35.21 -14.45 17.80
C LEU A 19 35.77 -15.72 18.44
N THR A 20 35.43 -16.92 17.96
CA THR A 20 35.90 -18.19 18.55
C THR A 20 36.75 -19.06 17.63
N SER A 21 36.74 -18.84 16.32
CA SER A 21 37.32 -19.84 15.40
C SER A 21 38.84 -19.80 15.28
N HIS A 22 39.53 -18.84 15.93
CA HIS A 22 40.98 -18.57 15.82
C HIS A 22 41.50 -18.41 14.38
N ARG A 23 40.59 -18.34 13.40
CA ARG A 23 40.87 -18.17 11.97
C ARG A 23 40.82 -16.71 11.55
N TRP A 24 40.30 -15.84 12.43
CA TRP A 24 40.09 -14.41 12.19
C TRP A 24 41.00 -13.63 13.13
N ALA A 25 41.54 -12.51 12.66
CA ALA A 25 42.39 -11.65 13.50
C ALA A 25 41.63 -11.10 14.71
N GLU A 26 40.31 -10.99 14.58
CA GLU A 26 39.34 -10.56 15.58
C GLU A 26 39.17 -11.58 16.72
N SER A 27 39.48 -12.86 16.50
CA SER A 27 39.31 -13.92 17.49
C SER A 27 40.15 -13.69 18.76
N ASP A 28 41.31 -13.04 18.66
CA ASP A 28 42.19 -12.82 19.82
C ASP A 28 42.31 -11.34 20.22
N ARG A 29 41.51 -10.45 19.62
CA ARG A 29 41.54 -9.01 19.89
C ARG A 29 40.40 -8.57 20.80
N ALA A 30 40.71 -7.61 21.67
CA ALA A 30 39.73 -6.90 22.50
C ALA A 30 38.95 -5.82 21.71
N THR A 31 39.50 -5.38 20.58
CA THR A 31 38.91 -4.36 19.70
C THR A 31 38.80 -4.92 18.29
N ILE A 32 37.62 -4.77 17.69
CA ILE A 32 37.34 -5.13 16.30
C ILE A 32 36.89 -3.89 15.54
N THR A 33 37.26 -3.79 14.26
CA THR A 33 36.78 -2.73 13.37
C THR A 33 35.77 -3.33 12.42
N LEU A 34 34.54 -2.81 12.45
CA LEU A 34 33.49 -3.19 11.52
C LEU A 34 33.53 -2.23 10.33
N HIS A 35 33.74 -2.77 9.13
CA HIS A 35 33.85 -2.01 7.90
C HIS A 35 32.52 -1.97 7.15
N ASP A 36 32.21 -0.80 6.59
CA ASP A 36 31.01 -0.52 5.80
C ASP A 36 29.69 -0.65 6.58
N ASP A 37 29.75 -0.55 7.91
CA ASP A 37 28.58 -0.61 8.78
C ASP A 37 28.08 0.76 9.22
N HIS A 38 26.76 0.89 9.31
CA HIS A 38 26.13 2.11 9.78
C HIS A 38 26.12 2.16 11.31
N ILE A 39 26.75 3.18 11.91
CA ILE A 39 27.02 3.25 13.35
C ILE A 39 25.73 3.11 14.18
N VAL A 40 24.69 3.89 13.87
CA VAL A 40 23.42 3.87 14.62
C VAL A 40 22.68 2.55 14.47
N ALA A 41 22.69 1.95 13.27
CA ALA A 41 22.05 0.66 13.02
C ALA A 41 22.76 -0.46 13.81
N MET A 42 24.09 -0.40 13.88
CA MET A 42 24.87 -1.32 14.70
C MET A 42 24.60 -1.13 16.19
N GLU A 43 24.42 0.10 16.66
CA GLU A 43 24.02 0.33 18.05
C GLU A 43 22.69 -0.34 18.36
N VAL A 44 21.67 -0.14 17.52
CA VAL A 44 20.35 -0.78 17.67
C VAL A 44 20.47 -2.31 17.69
N LEU A 45 21.21 -2.89 16.74
CA LEU A 45 21.45 -4.32 16.63
C LEU A 45 22.18 -4.88 17.86
N LEU A 46 23.25 -4.22 18.30
CA LEU A 46 24.03 -4.67 19.46
C LEU A 46 23.21 -4.56 20.75
N ARG A 47 22.43 -3.50 20.93
CA ARG A 47 21.52 -3.36 22.07
C ARG A 47 20.45 -4.45 22.09
N LYS A 48 19.92 -4.85 20.92
CA LYS A 48 19.02 -6.00 20.82
C LYS A 48 19.68 -7.29 21.33
N LEU A 49 20.91 -7.57 20.90
CA LEU A 49 21.67 -8.74 21.35
C LEU A 49 21.96 -8.73 22.86
N HIS A 50 22.09 -7.53 23.46
CA HIS A 50 22.36 -7.36 24.89
C HIS A 50 21.11 -7.18 25.75
N GLY A 51 19.90 -7.22 25.15
CA GLY A 51 18.66 -6.99 25.89
C GLY A 51 18.52 -5.56 26.46
N THR A 52 19.19 -4.57 25.86
CA THR A 52 19.19 -3.16 26.30
C THR A 52 18.58 -2.22 25.27
N LEU A 53 17.83 -2.76 24.31
CA LEU A 53 17.21 -1.99 23.24
C LEU A 53 16.16 -1.00 23.77
N ASP A 54 15.39 -1.38 24.78
CA ASP A 54 14.34 -0.53 25.36
C ASP A 54 14.89 0.71 26.08
N ALA A 55 16.18 0.70 26.44
CA ALA A 55 16.86 1.85 27.03
C ALA A 55 17.32 2.89 25.99
N MET A 56 17.24 2.56 24.70
CA MET A 56 17.62 3.48 23.62
C MET A 56 16.49 4.47 23.34
N SER A 57 16.84 5.75 23.21
CA SER A 57 15.89 6.76 22.77
C SER A 57 15.58 6.57 21.28
N VAL A 58 14.29 6.36 20.96
CA VAL A 58 13.83 6.32 19.56
C VAL A 58 13.98 7.67 18.84
N LYS A 59 14.17 8.77 19.59
CA LYS A 59 14.25 10.13 19.05
C LYS A 59 15.51 10.42 18.25
N GLU A 60 16.57 9.67 18.52
CA GLU A 60 17.89 9.85 17.93
C GLU A 60 18.07 9.02 16.65
N VAL A 61 17.06 8.23 16.28
CA VAL A 61 17.10 7.30 15.15
C VAL A 61 16.29 7.87 14.00
N SER A 62 16.96 8.13 12.88
CA SER A 62 16.33 8.56 11.63
C SER A 62 15.76 7.37 10.85
N VAL A 63 14.89 7.64 9.88
CA VAL A 63 14.39 6.59 8.97
C VAL A 63 15.53 5.94 8.17
N ALA A 64 16.57 6.68 7.80
CA ALA A 64 17.74 6.12 7.13
C ALA A 64 18.48 5.11 8.02
N ASP A 65 18.53 5.34 9.34
CA ASP A 65 19.13 4.39 10.29
C ASP A 65 18.35 3.08 10.34
N VAL A 66 17.01 3.14 10.28
CA VAL A 66 16.15 1.95 10.24
C VAL A 66 16.32 1.17 8.95
N TRP A 67 16.52 1.84 7.80
CA TRP A 67 16.87 1.15 6.56
C TRP A 67 18.20 0.40 6.70
N HIS A 68 19.23 1.05 7.25
CA HIS A 68 20.51 0.39 7.50
C HIS A 68 20.41 -0.72 8.55
N LEU A 69 19.46 -0.66 9.49
CA LEU A 69 19.20 -1.76 10.42
C LEU A 69 18.74 -3.02 9.70
N VAL A 70 17.85 -2.88 8.71
CA VAL A 70 17.42 -4.04 7.89
C VAL A 70 18.62 -4.66 7.16
N LEU A 71 19.51 -3.83 6.59
CA LEU A 71 20.76 -4.29 5.96
C LEU A 71 21.70 -4.97 6.96
N ALA A 72 21.85 -4.40 8.16
CA ALA A 72 22.67 -4.99 9.20
C ALA A 72 22.11 -6.36 9.63
N CYS A 73 20.79 -6.50 9.77
CA CYS A 73 20.16 -7.79 10.05
C CYS A 73 20.53 -8.85 9.01
N ASP A 74 20.48 -8.50 7.72
CA ASP A 74 20.90 -9.41 6.63
C ASP A 74 22.38 -9.79 6.75
N LYS A 75 23.28 -8.80 6.93
CA LYS A 75 24.73 -9.02 7.05
C LYS A 75 25.11 -9.91 8.23
N TYR A 76 24.47 -9.71 9.38
CA TYR A 76 24.80 -10.38 10.64
C TYR A 76 23.90 -11.58 10.97
N GLY A 77 22.98 -11.94 10.07
CA GLY A 77 22.12 -13.12 10.22
C GLY A 77 21.07 -12.99 11.33
N LEU A 78 20.56 -11.78 11.58
CA LEU A 78 19.39 -11.57 12.44
C LEU A 78 18.12 -11.45 11.60
N ASN A 79 16.98 -11.79 12.19
CA ASN A 79 15.69 -11.59 11.55
C ASN A 79 15.19 -10.16 11.84
N PRO A 80 14.94 -9.29 10.84
CA PRO A 80 14.40 -7.96 11.09
C PRO A 80 13.07 -7.97 11.85
N LYS A 81 12.29 -9.06 11.76
CA LYS A 81 11.03 -9.25 12.52
C LYS A 81 11.26 -9.24 14.04
N ASP A 82 12.46 -9.59 14.53
CA ASP A 82 12.79 -9.56 15.95
C ASP A 82 12.82 -8.14 16.53
N PHE A 83 12.83 -7.12 15.66
CA PHE A 83 12.81 -5.71 16.02
C PHE A 83 11.40 -5.09 15.98
N LEU A 84 10.34 -5.87 15.69
CA LEU A 84 8.97 -5.37 15.50
C LEU A 84 8.50 -4.44 16.64
N ALA A 85 8.64 -4.86 17.90
CA ALA A 85 8.16 -4.08 19.04
C ALA A 85 8.86 -2.72 19.18
N TRP A 86 10.18 -2.70 19.00
CA TRP A 86 10.97 -1.46 18.99
C TRP A 86 10.63 -0.61 17.78
N PHE A 87 10.52 -1.21 16.60
CA PHE A 87 10.17 -0.52 15.36
C PHE A 87 8.79 0.11 15.44
N ALA A 88 7.79 -0.55 16.05
CA ALA A 88 6.47 0.03 16.29
C ALA A 88 6.56 1.29 17.16
N SER A 89 7.30 1.21 18.28
CA SER A 89 7.52 2.38 19.16
C SER A 89 8.25 3.52 18.46
N TRP A 90 9.23 3.19 17.61
CA TRP A 90 9.93 4.18 16.79
C TRP A 90 9.03 4.78 15.71
N ALA A 91 8.19 3.98 15.06
CA ALA A 91 7.30 4.42 13.99
C ALA A 91 6.22 5.38 14.52
N GLU A 92 5.63 5.10 15.68
CA GLU A 92 4.71 6.00 16.38
C GLU A 92 5.35 7.36 16.64
N TYR A 93 6.61 7.38 17.12
CA TYR A 93 7.34 8.62 17.28
C TYR A 93 7.59 9.31 15.93
N ALA A 94 8.04 8.58 14.91
CA ALA A 94 8.34 9.12 13.59
C ALA A 94 7.11 9.76 12.91
N GLU A 95 5.92 9.21 13.13
CA GLU A 95 4.64 9.75 12.65
C GLU A 95 4.37 11.14 13.24
N THR A 96 4.65 11.36 14.54
CA THR A 96 4.51 12.70 15.15
C THR A 96 5.43 13.75 14.51
N GLN A 97 6.46 13.33 13.78
CA GLN A 97 7.43 14.19 13.12
C GLN A 97 7.12 14.45 11.64
N ILE A 98 5.96 14.00 11.12
CA ILE A 98 5.58 14.24 9.72
C ILE A 98 5.58 15.75 9.38
N LYS A 99 5.02 16.58 10.27
CA LYS A 99 4.99 18.03 10.07
C LYS A 99 6.37 18.68 10.01
N THR A 100 7.34 18.17 10.79
CA THR A 100 8.66 18.78 10.94
C THR A 100 9.69 18.24 9.97
N LEU A 101 9.72 16.92 9.75
CA LEU A 101 10.73 16.24 8.93
C LEU A 101 10.31 16.03 7.48
N TYR A 102 9.01 16.11 7.19
CA TYR A 102 8.46 15.85 5.85
C TYR A 102 7.67 17.04 5.30
N ASP A 103 7.80 18.23 5.91
CA ASP A 103 7.07 19.44 5.54
C ASP A 103 5.53 19.26 5.56
N GLY A 104 5.04 18.33 6.39
CA GLY A 104 3.62 17.96 6.43
C GLY A 104 3.17 17.05 5.28
N ASP A 105 4.08 16.61 4.40
CA ASP A 105 3.78 15.67 3.32
C ASP A 105 3.84 14.23 3.82
N GLU A 106 2.68 13.71 4.20
CA GLU A 106 2.47 12.36 4.69
C GLU A 106 2.86 11.29 3.66
N LEU A 107 2.66 11.54 2.36
CA LEU A 107 3.05 10.59 1.32
C LEU A 107 4.58 10.44 1.26
N LYS A 108 5.37 11.50 1.49
CA LYS A 108 6.83 11.36 1.61
C LYS A 108 7.24 10.46 2.77
N TYR A 109 6.52 10.50 3.89
CA TYR A 109 6.73 9.59 5.02
C TYR A 109 6.42 8.15 4.62
N TYR A 110 5.22 7.91 4.08
CA TYR A 110 4.83 6.55 3.70
C TYR A 110 5.74 5.92 2.64
N ARG A 111 6.23 6.71 1.66
CA ARG A 111 7.21 6.21 0.67
C ARG A 111 8.50 5.68 1.31
N GLN A 112 8.92 6.25 2.44
CA GLN A 112 10.13 5.84 3.15
C GLN A 112 9.89 4.72 4.17
N ILE A 113 8.68 4.62 4.73
CA ILE A 113 8.36 3.62 5.75
C ILE A 113 7.95 2.26 5.17
N LEU A 114 7.58 2.20 3.88
CA LEU A 114 7.14 0.97 3.22
C LEU A 114 8.14 -0.19 3.36
N PHE A 115 9.42 0.04 3.07
CA PHE A 115 10.44 -1.02 3.13
C PHE A 115 10.72 -1.47 4.57
N PRO A 116 10.96 -0.58 5.55
CA PRO A 116 11.09 -0.97 6.94
C PRO A 116 9.88 -1.73 7.49
N SER A 117 8.66 -1.23 7.28
CA SER A 117 7.44 -1.88 7.78
C SER A 117 7.21 -3.26 7.15
N TRP A 118 7.57 -3.44 5.88
CA TRP A 118 7.59 -4.75 5.24
C TRP A 118 8.64 -5.68 5.85
N ALA A 119 9.87 -5.20 6.07
CA ALA A 119 10.98 -6.00 6.56
C ALA A 119 10.76 -6.46 8.02
N THR A 120 10.27 -5.56 8.88
CA THR A 120 10.00 -5.84 10.29
C THR A 120 8.66 -6.54 10.55
N ASP A 121 7.89 -6.80 9.49
CA ASP A 121 6.58 -7.46 9.56
C ASP A 121 5.52 -6.68 10.36
N HIS A 122 5.55 -5.35 10.24
CA HIS A 122 4.60 -4.45 10.88
C HIS A 122 3.34 -4.30 10.01
N THR A 123 2.38 -5.22 10.19
CA THR A 123 1.19 -5.37 9.32
C THR A 123 0.34 -4.12 9.18
N THR A 124 0.02 -3.45 10.30
CA THR A 124 -0.87 -2.27 10.30
C THR A 124 -0.26 -1.12 9.51
N LEU A 125 0.95 -0.69 9.89
CA LEU A 125 1.67 0.39 9.22
C LEU A 125 1.95 0.10 7.74
N PHE A 126 2.24 -1.15 7.38
CA PHE A 126 2.43 -1.51 5.98
C PHE A 126 1.13 -1.39 5.17
N ALA A 127 0.01 -1.88 5.73
CA ALA A 127 -1.30 -1.75 5.08
C ALA A 127 -1.70 -0.27 4.94
N GLU A 128 -1.54 0.52 6.01
CA GLU A 128 -1.80 1.95 6.01
C GLU A 128 -0.95 2.70 4.97
N ALA A 129 0.37 2.51 4.98
CA ALA A 129 1.28 3.14 4.02
C ALA A 129 0.92 2.77 2.57
N THR A 130 0.59 1.50 2.31
CA THR A 130 0.20 1.08 0.97
C THR A 130 -1.16 1.63 0.55
N LYS A 131 -2.12 1.73 1.48
CA LYS A 131 -3.43 2.37 1.24
C LYS A 131 -3.23 3.85 0.91
N SER A 132 -2.61 4.62 1.78
CA SER A 132 -2.40 6.07 1.61
C SER A 132 -1.67 6.38 0.30
N LEU A 133 -0.69 5.57 -0.09
CA LEU A 133 0.01 5.76 -1.38
C LEU A 133 -0.86 5.41 -2.60
N VAL A 134 -1.70 4.38 -2.52
CA VAL A 134 -2.62 4.03 -3.62
C VAL A 134 -3.66 5.12 -3.85
N TYR A 135 -4.21 5.66 -2.77
CA TYR A 135 -5.28 6.65 -2.82
C TYR A 135 -4.76 8.08 -3.08
N GLY A 136 -3.70 8.49 -2.37
CA GLY A 136 -3.21 9.87 -2.39
C GLY A 136 -2.19 10.20 -3.47
N SER A 137 -1.53 9.21 -4.10
CA SER A 137 -0.51 9.52 -5.13
C SER A 137 -1.13 9.96 -6.46
N GLU A 138 -0.82 11.19 -6.88
CA GLU A 138 -1.14 11.72 -8.22
C GLU A 138 -0.27 11.05 -9.31
N GLU A 139 1.04 10.94 -9.05
CA GLU A 139 2.02 10.45 -10.02
C GLU A 139 2.25 8.92 -9.89
N HIS A 140 3.43 8.42 -10.28
CA HIS A 140 3.76 7.02 -10.06
C HIS A 140 3.88 6.71 -8.56
N ILE A 141 3.23 5.63 -8.14
CA ILE A 141 3.48 5.03 -6.84
C ILE A 141 4.91 4.49 -6.85
N VAL A 142 5.73 5.02 -5.94
CA VAL A 142 7.15 4.70 -5.77
C VAL A 142 7.46 4.51 -4.29
N GLU A 143 8.43 3.67 -4.00
CA GLU A 143 9.13 3.72 -2.71
C GLU A 143 10.23 4.79 -2.75
N ARG A 144 10.67 5.27 -1.59
CA ARG A 144 11.78 6.22 -1.49
C ARG A 144 12.81 5.69 -0.51
N ASN A 145 13.97 5.29 -1.02
CA ASN A 145 15.12 4.94 -0.20
C ASN A 145 15.84 6.24 0.24
N PRO A 146 15.93 6.55 1.54
CA PRO A 146 16.60 7.75 2.05
C PRO A 146 18.13 7.59 2.14
N THR A 147 18.68 6.42 1.75
CA THR A 147 20.10 6.09 1.85
C THR A 147 20.78 6.11 0.47
N LYS A 148 22.09 5.85 0.44
CA LYS A 148 22.87 5.68 -0.81
C LYS A 148 23.00 4.21 -1.25
N VAL A 149 22.38 3.27 -0.54
CA VAL A 149 22.53 1.83 -0.78
C VAL A 149 21.35 1.32 -1.60
N HIS A 150 21.53 1.21 -2.91
CA HIS A 150 20.44 0.99 -3.88
C HIS A 150 19.77 -0.39 -3.83
N HIS A 151 20.42 -1.42 -3.29
CA HIS A 151 19.84 -2.77 -3.23
C HIS A 151 18.85 -2.95 -2.06
N MET A 152 18.74 -1.97 -1.16
CA MET A 152 17.65 -1.92 -0.20
C MET A 152 16.43 -1.37 -0.93
N HIS A 153 15.44 -2.23 -1.18
CA HIS A 153 14.18 -1.88 -1.82
C HIS A 153 13.17 -3.01 -1.63
N LEU A 154 11.89 -2.70 -1.79
CA LEU A 154 10.81 -3.69 -1.79
C LEU A 154 10.91 -4.64 -2.99
N PRO A 155 10.38 -5.86 -2.88
CA PRO A 155 10.11 -6.68 -4.06
C PRO A 155 9.26 -5.92 -5.10
N PRO A 156 9.68 -5.84 -6.38
CA PRO A 156 8.99 -5.04 -7.41
C PRO A 156 7.49 -5.36 -7.57
N ARG A 157 7.12 -6.61 -7.29
CA ARG A 157 5.73 -7.08 -7.33
C ARG A 157 4.81 -6.31 -6.38
N ILE A 158 5.32 -5.82 -5.25
CA ILE A 158 4.53 -5.03 -4.30
C ILE A 158 4.07 -3.72 -4.97
N LEU A 159 4.99 -2.98 -5.57
CA LEU A 159 4.67 -1.75 -6.30
C LEU A 159 3.76 -2.02 -7.51
N GLN A 160 3.93 -3.15 -8.20
CA GLN A 160 3.04 -3.57 -9.29
C GLN A 160 1.61 -3.80 -8.79
N GLN A 161 1.42 -4.47 -7.65
CA GLN A 161 0.11 -4.69 -7.06
C GLN A 161 -0.57 -3.38 -6.67
N MET A 162 0.16 -2.46 -6.01
CA MET A 162 -0.37 -1.14 -5.68
C MET A 162 -0.83 -0.36 -6.93
N LYS A 163 -0.05 -0.40 -8.01
CA LYS A 163 -0.43 0.22 -9.29
C LYS A 163 -1.67 -0.44 -9.91
N ALA A 164 -1.79 -1.77 -9.80
CA ALA A 164 -2.96 -2.50 -10.27
C ALA A 164 -4.22 -2.16 -9.47
N VAL A 165 -4.12 -2.03 -8.15
CA VAL A 165 -5.21 -1.55 -7.28
C VAL A 165 -5.68 -0.18 -7.74
N ARG A 166 -4.75 0.77 -7.95
CA ARG A 166 -5.10 2.13 -8.40
C ARG A 166 -5.80 2.12 -9.76
N GLY A 167 -5.32 1.30 -10.70
CA GLY A 167 -6.01 1.10 -11.98
C GLY A 167 -7.42 0.54 -11.81
N ARG A 168 -7.62 -0.40 -10.87
CA ARG A 168 -8.93 -0.96 -10.55
C ARG A 168 -9.87 0.08 -9.95
N LEU A 169 -9.40 0.92 -9.03
CA LEU A 169 -10.18 2.02 -8.44
C LEU A 169 -10.69 2.98 -9.52
N ARG A 170 -9.83 3.37 -10.47
CA ARG A 170 -10.22 4.20 -11.64
C ARG A 170 -11.33 3.54 -12.47
N ASN A 171 -11.20 2.24 -12.73
CA ASN A 171 -12.20 1.49 -13.48
C ASN A 171 -13.55 1.39 -12.75
N ILE A 172 -13.53 1.23 -11.42
CA ILE A 172 -14.75 1.21 -10.60
C ILE A 172 -15.43 2.57 -10.66
N ALA A 173 -14.69 3.66 -10.43
CA ALA A 173 -15.23 5.01 -10.48
C ALA A 173 -15.87 5.30 -11.85
N HIS A 174 -15.14 5.02 -12.94
CA HIS A 174 -15.66 5.19 -14.30
C HIS A 174 -16.94 4.36 -14.53
N LYS A 175 -16.90 3.06 -14.22
CA LYS A 175 -18.04 2.17 -14.43
C LYS A 175 -19.27 2.64 -13.65
N ASP A 176 -19.10 2.99 -12.38
CA ASP A 176 -20.23 3.32 -11.51
C ASP A 176 -20.83 4.68 -11.87
N LEU A 177 -20.00 5.69 -12.17
CA LEU A 177 -20.45 7.00 -12.66
C LEU A 177 -21.26 6.90 -13.96
N PHE A 178 -20.80 6.10 -14.92
CA PHE A 178 -21.38 6.08 -16.27
C PHE A 178 -22.38 4.95 -16.51
N SER A 179 -22.59 4.05 -15.55
CA SER A 179 -23.56 2.94 -15.66
C SER A 179 -25.00 3.42 -15.93
N TRP A 180 -25.40 4.52 -15.28
CA TRP A 180 -26.72 5.13 -15.44
C TRP A 180 -26.87 5.82 -16.79
N ILE A 181 -25.86 6.58 -17.22
CA ILE A 181 -25.84 7.19 -18.56
C ILE A 181 -25.92 6.12 -19.65
N ALA A 182 -25.17 5.02 -19.52
CA ALA A 182 -25.26 3.90 -20.44
C ALA A 182 -26.66 3.27 -20.47
N THR A 183 -27.40 3.32 -19.36
CA THR A 183 -28.79 2.83 -19.29
C THR A 183 -29.75 3.77 -20.03
N ILE A 184 -29.61 5.08 -19.86
CA ILE A 184 -30.38 6.09 -20.60
C ILE A 184 -30.14 5.95 -22.12
N LEU A 185 -28.87 5.83 -22.53
CA LEU A 185 -28.48 5.74 -23.93
C LEU A 185 -28.91 4.43 -24.61
N ARG A 186 -29.15 3.36 -23.85
CA ARG A 186 -29.70 2.09 -24.38
C ARG A 186 -31.21 2.14 -24.64
N SER A 187 -31.90 3.21 -24.27
CA SER A 187 -33.32 3.37 -24.57
C SER A 187 -33.54 3.34 -26.09
N PRO A 188 -34.47 2.51 -26.61
CA PRO A 188 -34.74 2.39 -28.04
C PRO A 188 -35.35 3.65 -28.66
N THR A 189 -35.82 4.59 -27.84
CA THR A 189 -36.36 5.88 -28.30
C THR A 189 -35.76 6.99 -27.44
N PRO A 190 -34.75 7.73 -27.93
CA PRO A 190 -34.20 8.87 -27.23
C PRO A 190 -35.29 9.93 -27.07
N SER A 191 -35.68 10.20 -25.83
CA SER A 191 -36.59 11.29 -25.54
C SER A 191 -35.78 12.57 -25.29
N PRO A 192 -36.31 13.76 -25.63
CA PRO A 192 -35.61 15.03 -25.39
C PRO A 192 -35.23 15.26 -23.91
N CYS A 193 -35.97 14.68 -22.96
CA CYS A 193 -35.60 14.74 -21.55
C CYS A 193 -34.37 13.90 -21.22
N CYS A 194 -34.22 12.71 -21.82
CA CYS A 194 -33.01 11.89 -21.68
C CYS A 194 -31.77 12.61 -22.22
N GLU A 195 -31.85 13.23 -23.40
CA GLU A 195 -30.74 14.00 -23.99
C GLU A 195 -30.32 15.16 -23.08
N ARG A 196 -31.32 15.90 -22.56
CA ARG A 196 -31.08 16.97 -21.59
C ARG A 196 -30.38 16.43 -20.34
N THR A 197 -30.89 15.36 -19.73
CA THR A 197 -30.30 14.78 -18.52
C THR A 197 -28.86 14.35 -18.72
N VAL A 198 -28.53 13.68 -19.83
CA VAL A 198 -27.15 13.28 -20.15
C VAL A 198 -26.24 14.51 -20.28
N PHE A 199 -26.67 15.52 -21.03
CA PHE A 199 -25.91 16.76 -21.18
C PHE A 199 -25.68 17.47 -19.84
N GLU A 200 -26.73 17.61 -19.04
CA GLU A 200 -26.69 18.30 -17.75
C GLU A 200 -25.85 17.55 -16.72
N PHE A 201 -25.85 16.21 -16.75
CA PHE A 201 -24.96 15.38 -15.94
C PHE A 201 -23.49 15.60 -16.30
N PHE A 202 -23.12 15.54 -17.58
CA PHE A 202 -21.73 15.81 -18.00
C PHE A 202 -21.30 17.25 -17.70
N ARG A 203 -22.22 18.22 -17.86
CA ARG A 203 -21.95 19.61 -17.50
C ARG A 203 -21.69 19.77 -16.01
N GLU A 204 -22.42 19.05 -15.17
CA GLU A 204 -22.21 19.07 -13.73
C GLU A 204 -20.90 18.36 -13.34
N LEU A 205 -20.58 17.21 -13.95
CA LEU A 205 -19.27 16.57 -13.79
C LEU A 205 -18.11 17.47 -14.26
N GLN A 206 -18.32 18.26 -15.31
CA GLN A 206 -17.33 19.24 -15.77
C GLN A 206 -17.15 20.37 -14.75
N ARG A 207 -18.23 20.84 -14.11
CA ARG A 207 -18.17 21.88 -13.06
C ARG A 207 -17.31 21.46 -11.88
N ILE A 208 -17.35 20.18 -11.51
CA ILE A 208 -16.52 19.60 -10.45
C ILE A 208 -15.19 19.03 -10.95
N SER A 209 -14.82 19.29 -12.21
CA SER A 209 -13.56 18.84 -12.82
C SER A 209 -13.36 17.31 -12.82
N VAL A 210 -14.43 16.54 -12.99
CA VAL A 210 -14.40 15.07 -13.18
C VAL A 210 -14.51 14.71 -14.67
N TRP A 211 -15.07 15.58 -15.50
CA TRP A 211 -15.20 15.37 -16.95
C TRP A 211 -14.24 16.27 -17.75
N PRO A 212 -13.54 15.74 -18.79
CA PRO A 212 -13.44 14.34 -19.21
C PRO A 212 -12.70 13.45 -18.21
N PHE A 213 -13.19 12.23 -18.00
CA PHE A 213 -12.71 11.35 -16.91
C PHE A 213 -11.23 10.97 -17.08
N GLU A 214 -10.82 10.59 -18.29
CA GLU A 214 -9.45 10.18 -18.59
C GLU A 214 -8.44 11.32 -18.40
N GLU A 215 -8.86 12.55 -18.68
CA GLU A 215 -8.03 13.75 -18.50
C GLU A 215 -7.91 14.10 -17.01
N CYS A 216 -9.03 14.05 -16.27
CA CYS A 216 -9.03 14.18 -14.81
C CYS A 216 -8.04 13.20 -14.17
N MET A 217 -8.13 11.92 -14.52
CA MET A 217 -7.31 10.87 -13.89
C MET A 217 -5.82 10.90 -14.28
N ARG A 218 -5.39 11.76 -15.20
CA ARG A 218 -3.98 11.92 -15.55
C ARG A 218 -3.19 12.64 -14.47
N HIS A 219 -3.83 13.59 -13.77
CA HIS A 219 -3.18 14.48 -12.80
C HIS A 219 -3.87 14.48 -11.43
N SER A 220 -4.80 13.56 -11.21
CA SER A 220 -5.54 13.43 -9.96
C SER A 220 -5.23 12.13 -9.24
N SER A 221 -5.13 12.23 -7.92
CA SER A 221 -5.17 11.08 -7.02
C SER A 221 -6.59 10.50 -6.95
N ILE A 222 -6.76 9.34 -6.33
CA ILE A 222 -8.10 8.79 -6.09
C ILE A 222 -8.82 9.65 -5.05
N ASP A 223 -8.11 10.15 -4.03
CA ASP A 223 -8.70 11.02 -3.00
C ASP A 223 -9.24 12.33 -3.59
N ASP A 224 -8.49 12.96 -4.50
CA ASP A 224 -8.93 14.17 -5.19
C ASP A 224 -10.13 13.89 -6.10
N LEU A 225 -10.19 12.73 -6.78
CA LEU A 225 -11.38 12.32 -7.52
C LEU A 225 -12.60 12.18 -6.60
N VAL A 226 -12.46 11.46 -5.48
CA VAL A 226 -13.54 11.24 -4.50
C VAL A 226 -14.02 12.58 -3.94
N PHE A 227 -13.10 13.44 -3.51
CA PHE A 227 -13.40 14.79 -3.03
C PHE A 227 -14.18 15.63 -4.06
N ARG A 228 -13.83 15.55 -5.34
CA ARG A 228 -14.58 16.25 -6.40
C ARG A 228 -15.97 15.67 -6.60
N MET A 229 -16.11 14.34 -6.59
CA MET A 229 -17.39 13.66 -6.74
C MET A 229 -18.38 14.03 -5.62
N GLU A 230 -17.90 14.22 -4.38
CA GLU A 230 -18.73 14.68 -3.25
C GLU A 230 -19.31 16.08 -3.44
N ARG A 231 -18.72 16.90 -4.33
CA ARG A 231 -19.20 18.25 -4.63
C ARG A 231 -20.25 18.29 -5.73
N PHE A 232 -20.66 17.14 -6.25
CA PHE A 232 -21.72 17.02 -7.24
C PHE A 232 -23.03 17.55 -6.66
N ASP A 233 -23.71 18.41 -7.41
CA ASP A 233 -24.97 19.03 -6.98
C ASP A 233 -26.05 18.82 -8.04
N ALA A 234 -26.96 17.88 -7.77
CA ALA A 234 -28.06 17.55 -8.69
C ALA A 234 -28.97 18.76 -8.97
N SER A 235 -29.05 19.75 -8.08
CA SER A 235 -29.85 20.97 -8.32
C SER A 235 -29.30 21.85 -9.45
N LYS A 236 -28.05 21.64 -9.87
CA LYS A 236 -27.43 22.32 -11.02
C LYS A 236 -27.78 21.68 -12.36
N MET A 237 -28.39 20.49 -12.34
CA MET A 237 -28.90 19.82 -13.54
C MET A 237 -30.26 20.38 -13.89
N ARG A 238 -30.38 21.01 -15.07
CA ARG A 238 -31.66 21.58 -15.50
C ARG A 238 -32.60 20.49 -15.98
N GLU A 239 -33.81 20.48 -15.43
CA GLU A 239 -34.89 19.61 -15.87
C GLU A 239 -35.36 19.95 -17.28
N TYR A 240 -35.84 18.94 -17.99
CA TYR A 240 -36.51 19.15 -19.27
C TYR A 240 -37.97 19.56 -19.05
N THR A 241 -38.33 20.71 -19.62
CA THR A 241 -39.72 21.20 -19.65
C THR A 241 -40.32 20.87 -21.02
N ASP A 242 -41.45 20.19 -21.02
CA ASP A 242 -42.17 19.86 -22.25
C ASP A 242 -42.74 21.15 -22.90
N PRO A 243 -42.45 21.43 -24.18
CA PRO A 243 -42.88 22.66 -24.83
C PRO A 243 -44.40 22.82 -24.94
N GLY A 244 -45.14 21.72 -25.02
CA GLY A 244 -46.60 21.73 -25.19
C GLY A 244 -47.34 21.99 -23.88
N THR A 245 -46.88 21.37 -22.79
CA THR A 245 -47.52 21.44 -21.46
C THR A 245 -46.89 22.51 -20.56
N ARG A 246 -45.69 22.99 -20.90
CA ARG A 246 -44.86 23.92 -20.10
C ARG A 246 -44.59 23.44 -18.67
N LYS A 247 -44.55 22.11 -18.48
CA LYS A 247 -44.28 21.48 -17.18
C LYS A 247 -43.04 20.60 -17.27
N PRO A 248 -42.32 20.39 -16.15
CA PRO A 248 -41.29 19.38 -16.06
C PRO A 248 -41.83 18.00 -16.43
N VAL A 249 -41.04 17.24 -17.19
CA VAL A 249 -41.40 15.86 -17.56
C VAL A 249 -40.94 14.93 -16.45
N ASP A 250 -41.89 14.23 -15.84
CA ASP A 250 -41.60 13.09 -14.97
C ASP A 250 -41.27 11.86 -15.83
N CYS A 251 -39.98 11.52 -15.90
CA CYS A 251 -39.47 10.42 -16.71
C CYS A 251 -38.74 9.42 -15.82
N THR A 252 -39.21 8.18 -15.79
CA THR A 252 -38.62 7.10 -14.99
C THR A 252 -37.17 6.78 -15.34
N HIS A 253 -36.73 7.09 -16.57
CA HIS A 253 -35.34 6.93 -16.99
C HIS A 253 -34.44 8.08 -16.53
N CYS A 254 -35.00 9.28 -16.31
CA CYS A 254 -34.28 10.49 -15.91
C CYS A 254 -34.33 10.74 -14.39
N GLY A 255 -35.39 10.29 -13.73
CA GLY A 255 -35.70 10.44 -12.30
C GLY A 255 -34.85 9.55 -11.39
N CYS A 256 -33.56 9.42 -11.69
CA CYS A 256 -32.58 8.86 -10.76
C CYS A 256 -32.21 9.90 -9.71
N ASN A 257 -31.97 9.48 -8.48
CA ASN A 257 -31.29 10.34 -7.51
C ASN A 257 -29.81 10.42 -7.87
N TRP A 258 -29.47 11.36 -8.75
CA TRP A 258 -28.12 11.55 -9.29
C TRP A 258 -27.09 11.86 -8.20
N GLU A 259 -27.48 12.63 -7.19
CA GLU A 259 -26.61 12.93 -6.05
C GLU A 259 -26.27 11.66 -5.27
N ALA A 260 -27.27 10.83 -4.94
CA ALA A 260 -27.04 9.54 -4.29
C ALA A 260 -26.24 8.56 -5.16
N ALA A 261 -26.43 8.60 -6.49
CA ALA A 261 -25.67 7.76 -7.41
C ALA A 261 -24.19 8.12 -7.43
N VAL A 262 -23.85 9.41 -7.54
CA VAL A 262 -22.47 9.89 -7.52
C VAL A 262 -21.82 9.70 -6.15
N ALA A 263 -22.53 10.03 -5.07
CA ALA A 263 -22.06 9.81 -3.70
C ALA A 263 -21.85 8.30 -3.40
N GLY A 264 -22.73 7.44 -3.91
CA GLY A 264 -22.58 5.99 -3.79
C GLY A 264 -21.34 5.46 -4.53
N ALA A 265 -21.04 6.00 -5.71
CA ALA A 265 -19.82 5.68 -6.44
C ALA A 265 -18.57 6.16 -5.67
N ALA A 266 -18.58 7.39 -5.15
CA ALA A 266 -17.48 7.95 -4.36
C ALA A 266 -17.17 7.07 -3.14
N LYS A 267 -18.20 6.76 -2.34
CA LYS A 267 -18.09 5.91 -1.15
C LYS A 267 -17.57 4.51 -1.47
N ARG A 268 -18.00 3.92 -2.58
CA ARG A 268 -17.51 2.59 -2.99
C ARG A 268 -16.03 2.63 -3.35
N VAL A 269 -15.59 3.67 -4.04
CA VAL A 269 -14.18 3.84 -4.43
C VAL A 269 -13.33 4.08 -3.18
N GLU A 270 -13.73 4.99 -2.30
CA GLU A 270 -13.05 5.32 -1.04
C GLU A 270 -12.86 4.09 -0.12
N GLY A 271 -13.89 3.24 -0.02
CA GLY A 271 -13.89 2.06 0.84
C GLY A 271 -13.43 0.76 0.19
N TYR A 272 -12.91 0.77 -1.04
CA TYR A 272 -12.67 -0.47 -1.79
C TYR A 272 -11.45 -1.26 -1.31
N PHE A 273 -10.38 -0.57 -0.93
CA PHE A 273 -9.07 -1.17 -0.62
C PHE A 273 -8.55 -0.72 0.75
N ASP A 274 -8.07 -1.68 1.55
CA ASP A 274 -7.63 -1.48 2.93
C ASP A 274 -6.10 -1.43 3.08
N GLY A 275 -5.36 -1.46 1.98
CA GLY A 275 -3.91 -1.67 1.99
C GLY A 275 -3.53 -3.11 1.65
N LEU A 276 -2.25 -3.37 1.39
CA LEU A 276 -1.74 -4.73 1.21
C LEU A 276 -1.57 -5.41 2.57
N CYS A 277 -1.93 -6.69 2.66
CA CYS A 277 -1.86 -7.48 3.88
C CYS A 277 -0.65 -8.43 3.85
N LEU A 278 0.31 -8.22 4.77
CA LEU A 278 1.51 -9.05 4.87
C LEU A 278 1.17 -10.52 5.13
N ASP A 279 0.12 -10.84 5.90
CA ASP A 279 -0.28 -12.23 6.16
C ASP A 279 -0.78 -12.91 4.88
N CYS A 280 -1.60 -12.23 4.08
CA CYS A 280 -2.01 -12.72 2.76
C CYS A 280 -0.82 -12.88 1.81
N MET A 281 0.13 -11.94 1.85
CA MET A 281 1.37 -12.03 1.08
C MET A 281 2.22 -13.22 1.49
N ASP A 282 2.41 -13.44 2.79
CA ASP A 282 3.23 -14.53 3.31
C ASP A 282 2.59 -15.90 3.05
N ASN A 283 1.26 -16.01 3.17
CA ASN A 283 0.48 -17.19 2.78
C ASN A 283 0.66 -17.57 1.30
N THR A 284 0.89 -16.58 0.42
CA THR A 284 1.03 -16.81 -1.03
C THR A 284 2.48 -16.89 -1.50
N LYS A 285 3.43 -16.37 -0.71
CA LYS A 285 4.88 -16.52 -0.91
C LYS A 285 5.39 -17.88 -0.44
N ASN A 286 4.90 -18.37 0.70
CA ASN A 286 5.40 -19.55 1.40
C ASN A 286 4.51 -20.79 1.25
N LEU A 287 4.04 -21.06 0.03
CA LEU A 287 3.63 -22.43 -0.30
C LEU A 287 4.83 -23.35 0.06
N GLU A 288 4.64 -24.44 0.77
CA GLU A 288 5.75 -25.13 1.46
C GLU A 288 6.90 -25.60 0.54
N LYS A 289 8.11 -25.74 1.11
CA LYS A 289 9.24 -26.44 0.47
C LYS A 289 8.96 -27.96 0.52
N GLY A 290 8.06 -28.43 -0.34
CA GLY A 290 7.55 -29.80 -0.35
C GLY A 290 6.04 -29.92 -0.53
N GLY A 291 5.30 -28.81 -0.41
CA GLY A 291 3.86 -28.75 -0.65
C GLY A 291 3.50 -28.84 -2.14
N ASP A 292 2.28 -29.33 -2.40
CA ASP A 292 1.71 -29.39 -3.75
C ASP A 292 1.32 -27.98 -4.21
N ARG A 293 2.16 -27.46 -5.11
CA ARG A 293 2.10 -26.11 -5.67
C ARG A 293 0.76 -25.81 -6.34
N ASP A 294 0.19 -26.81 -7.00
CA ASP A 294 -1.01 -26.62 -7.79
C ASP A 294 -2.24 -26.72 -6.86
N ARG A 295 -2.19 -27.63 -5.88
CA ARG A 295 -3.22 -27.72 -4.83
C ARG A 295 -3.34 -26.44 -4.01
N ASP A 296 -2.22 -25.85 -3.58
CA ASP A 296 -2.25 -24.62 -2.79
C ASP A 296 -2.79 -23.42 -3.59
N TYR A 297 -2.44 -23.34 -4.88
CA TYR A 297 -3.01 -22.34 -5.79
C TYR A 297 -4.53 -22.50 -5.90
N TRP A 298 -5.02 -23.72 -6.15
CA TRP A 298 -6.45 -23.97 -6.27
C TRP A 298 -7.19 -23.73 -4.96
N ALA A 299 -6.59 -24.11 -3.82
CA ALA A 299 -7.14 -23.85 -2.49
C ALA A 299 -7.20 -22.35 -2.16
N TYR A 300 -6.21 -21.57 -2.62
CA TYR A 300 -6.26 -20.11 -2.52
C TYR A 300 -7.45 -19.54 -3.30
N MET A 301 -7.70 -20.03 -4.52
CA MET A 301 -8.75 -19.54 -5.42
C MET A 301 -10.18 -20.00 -5.08
N LEU A 302 -10.35 -20.87 -4.08
CA LEU A 302 -11.70 -21.27 -3.66
C LEU A 302 -12.50 -20.06 -3.14
N PRO A 303 -13.82 -20.00 -3.40
CA PRO A 303 -14.68 -18.98 -2.82
C PRO A 303 -14.52 -18.93 -1.30
N ARG A 304 -14.48 -17.71 -0.75
CA ARG A 304 -14.33 -17.48 0.68
C ARG A 304 -15.48 -16.61 1.15
N ASP A 305 -16.07 -17.01 2.27
CA ASP A 305 -17.06 -16.18 2.96
C ASP A 305 -16.36 -14.97 3.65
N TRP A 306 -15.09 -15.14 4.04
CA TRP A 306 -14.29 -14.17 4.79
C TRP A 306 -12.85 -14.16 4.25
N TYR A 307 -12.34 -12.98 3.93
CA TYR A 307 -11.05 -12.81 3.23
C TYR A 307 -9.87 -12.51 4.15
N ASP A 308 -10.14 -12.12 5.40
CA ASP A 308 -9.16 -11.75 6.42
C ASP A 308 -8.97 -12.83 7.51
N VAL A 309 -9.52 -14.03 7.31
CA VAL A 309 -9.38 -15.15 8.27
C VAL A 309 -7.91 -15.46 8.51
N GLY A 310 -7.48 -15.34 9.77
CA GLY A 310 -6.10 -15.58 10.19
C GLY A 310 -5.14 -14.42 9.92
N CYS A 311 -5.63 -13.28 9.43
CA CYS A 311 -4.82 -12.07 9.26
C CYS A 311 -4.82 -11.22 10.54
N ARG A 312 -3.71 -10.50 10.77
CA ARG A 312 -3.53 -9.56 11.90
C ARG A 312 -4.28 -8.24 11.70
N ILE A 313 -4.73 -7.96 10.48
CA ILE A 313 -5.55 -6.79 10.14
C ILE A 313 -6.86 -7.25 9.50
N LYS A 314 -7.94 -6.49 9.72
CA LYS A 314 -9.21 -6.71 9.02
C LYS A 314 -9.14 -6.11 7.63
N HIS A 315 -9.68 -6.83 6.65
CA HIS A 315 -9.72 -6.34 5.27
C HIS A 315 -10.71 -7.10 4.38
N GLY A 316 -11.12 -6.48 3.29
CA GLY A 316 -11.99 -7.10 2.29
C GLY A 316 -11.29 -8.00 1.27
N GLU A 317 -12.09 -8.51 0.32
CA GLU A 317 -11.64 -9.24 -0.87
C GLU A 317 -10.56 -8.47 -1.66
N PRO A 318 -10.65 -7.15 -1.90
CA PRO A 318 -9.66 -6.47 -2.72
C PRO A 318 -8.27 -6.52 -2.12
N THR A 319 -8.13 -6.28 -0.82
CA THR A 319 -6.84 -6.43 -0.13
C THR A 319 -6.30 -7.84 -0.24
N TRP A 320 -7.13 -8.86 -0.01
CA TRP A 320 -6.72 -10.26 -0.19
C TRP A 320 -6.23 -10.54 -1.62
N TYR A 321 -7.01 -10.14 -2.62
CA TYR A 321 -6.71 -10.38 -4.04
C TYR A 321 -5.39 -9.70 -4.46
N PHE A 322 -5.22 -8.42 -4.15
CA PHE A 322 -4.03 -7.66 -4.53
C PHE A 322 -2.79 -7.99 -3.68
N SER A 323 -2.98 -8.59 -2.50
CA SER A 323 -1.89 -9.14 -1.68
C SER A 323 -1.34 -10.45 -2.22
N PHE A 324 -1.88 -10.98 -3.32
CA PHE A 324 -1.39 -12.20 -3.94
C PHE A 324 0.02 -12.03 -4.53
N MET A 325 0.99 -12.70 -3.91
CA MET A 325 2.40 -12.62 -4.29
C MET A 325 2.87 -13.73 -5.20
N GLY A 326 2.03 -14.75 -5.44
CA GLY A 326 2.28 -15.89 -6.32
C GLY A 326 3.68 -16.50 -6.17
N ARG A 327 4.09 -17.35 -7.13
CA ARG A 327 5.48 -17.79 -7.27
C ARG A 327 6.09 -17.28 -8.58
N ARG A 328 7.42 -17.23 -8.66
CA ARG A 328 8.14 -17.18 -9.96
C ARG A 328 7.67 -18.35 -10.82
N GLU A 329 7.44 -18.11 -12.11
CA GLU A 329 6.98 -19.11 -13.07
C GLU A 329 7.78 -20.41 -12.96
N LYS A 330 7.09 -21.56 -13.01
CA LYS A 330 7.76 -22.86 -13.14
C LYS A 330 8.52 -22.83 -14.48
N LYS A 331 9.85 -22.80 -14.45
CA LYS A 331 10.67 -23.05 -15.65
C LYS A 331 10.21 -24.37 -16.27
N GLY A 332 9.84 -24.32 -17.56
CA GLY A 332 9.55 -25.52 -18.37
C GLY A 332 8.10 -26.02 -18.40
N LEU A 333 7.10 -25.26 -17.91
CA LEU A 333 5.68 -25.64 -18.02
C LEU A 333 4.84 -24.71 -18.91
N ILE A 334 5.37 -23.53 -19.23
CA ILE A 334 4.83 -22.64 -20.26
C ILE A 334 6.01 -22.36 -21.18
N ALA A 335 5.80 -22.57 -22.48
CA ALA A 335 6.84 -22.56 -23.47
C ALA A 335 7.57 -21.21 -23.50
N ASP A 336 8.88 -21.24 -23.23
CA ASP A 336 9.80 -20.26 -23.79
C ASP A 336 9.81 -20.53 -25.31
N VAL A 337 8.99 -19.77 -26.06
CA VAL A 337 9.14 -19.62 -27.53
C VAL A 337 9.54 -18.19 -27.80
#